data_AF-A0A4R8AZ06-F1
#
_entry.id   AF-A0A4R8AZ06-F1
#
_cell.length_a   1.000
_cell.length_b   1.000
_cell.length_c   1.000
_cell.angle_alpha   90.00
_cell.angle_beta   90.00
_cell.angle_gamma   90.00
#
_symmetry.space_group_name_H-M   'P 1'
#
loop_
_entity.id
_entity.type
_entity.pdbx_description
1 polymer ?
#
loop_
_entity_poly.entity_id
_entity_poly.type
_entity_poly.pdbx_seq_one_letter_code
_entity_poly.pdbx_strand_id
1 'polypeptide(L)'
;MKKLILVFMFFSIVCSAQQDSQFTQYMYNTIEINPAYAGSRGVLSVFGLYRTQWIGLDGAPETSTFSLNTPLNNSSLGLGVSLVNDKIGPTNENTLSADLSYTVPTSESFDLSFGIKATANLFNLDVSKLSFENQDDPQFQDLNNKLTPNIGAGIYWHSEKMYLGLSVPNFIETNRYDDNDTAIFKEKINYYFMAGYVFNLDHLEYIKFKPALLTKMVEGAPLQIDVSGNFMFNDKFVVGLAYRWSASVSAMAGFQVSKGMYIGYGYDHETTNLQKYNSGSHEIFLRFDFFRNAGKLTSPRFF
;
A
#
# COMPACT_ATOMS: atom_id res chain seq x y z
N MET A 1 -31.75 0.23 39.75
CA MET A 1 -31.90 0.34 38.28
C MET A 1 -31.89 1.82 37.91
N LYS A 2 -31.16 2.24 36.87
CA LYS A 2 -30.84 3.64 36.44
C LYS A 2 -29.45 4.18 36.82
N LYS A 3 -28.37 3.47 36.48
CA LYS A 3 -27.01 4.05 36.31
C LYS A 3 -26.20 3.32 35.23
N LEU A 4 -26.79 3.09 34.05
CA LEU A 4 -26.08 2.44 32.94
C LEU A 4 -26.58 2.89 31.56
N ILE A 5 -26.84 4.20 31.38
CA ILE A 5 -27.26 4.77 30.08
C ILE A 5 -26.49 6.08 29.84
N LEU A 6 -25.16 6.03 29.94
CA LEU A 6 -24.32 7.20 29.64
C LEU A 6 -22.94 6.83 29.06
N VAL A 7 -22.84 5.64 28.45
CA VAL A 7 -21.61 5.18 27.77
C VAL A 7 -21.85 4.94 26.26
N PHE A 8 -23.08 5.11 25.76
CA PHE A 8 -23.45 4.81 24.37
C PHE A 8 -23.80 6.04 23.53
N MET A 9 -23.22 7.21 23.85
CA MET A 9 -23.51 8.46 23.13
C MET A 9 -22.26 9.11 22.51
N PHE A 10 -21.29 8.29 22.09
CA PHE A 10 -20.12 8.72 21.30
C PHE A 10 -20.15 8.19 19.85
N PHE A 11 -21.30 7.75 19.36
CA PHE A 11 -21.51 7.39 17.96
C PHE A 11 -22.28 8.48 17.26
N SER A 12 -21.59 9.43 16.62
CA SER A 12 -21.98 10.04 15.33
C SER A 12 -21.21 11.33 15.04
N ILE A 13 -19.92 11.20 14.69
CA ILE A 13 -19.30 12.09 13.70
C ILE A 13 -18.33 11.22 12.89
N VAL A 14 -18.84 10.54 11.87
CA VAL A 14 -17.98 9.93 10.86
C VAL A 14 -17.61 11.05 9.91
N CYS A 15 -16.56 11.80 10.27
CA CYS A 15 -15.91 12.69 9.33
C CYS A 15 -15.10 11.81 8.38
N SER A 16 -15.51 11.74 7.12
CA SER A 16 -14.77 11.02 6.07
C SER A 16 -13.49 11.78 5.76
N ALA A 17 -12.44 11.49 6.53
CA ALA A 17 -11.08 11.88 6.17
C ALA A 17 -10.62 11.02 4.97
N GLN A 18 -9.98 11.66 4.00
CA GLN A 18 -9.43 10.97 2.83
C GLN A 18 -8.35 9.99 3.28
N GLN A 19 -8.36 8.78 2.70
CA GLN A 19 -7.40 7.71 3.00
C GLN A 19 -6.43 7.56 1.83
N ASP A 20 -5.14 7.35 2.13
CA ASP A 20 -4.15 6.97 1.11
C ASP A 20 -4.64 5.78 0.27
N SER A 21 -4.20 5.72 -0.99
CA SER A 21 -4.54 4.66 -1.93
C SER A 21 -4.33 3.28 -1.31
N GLN A 22 -5.33 2.41 -1.47
CA GLN A 22 -5.31 1.05 -0.93
C GLN A 22 -4.97 0.05 -2.03
N PHE A 23 -4.02 -0.83 -1.76
CA PHE A 23 -3.57 -1.86 -2.69
C PHE A 23 -4.07 -3.23 -2.26
N THR A 24 -4.66 -3.98 -3.19
CA THR A 24 -5.09 -5.38 -2.93
C THR A 24 -3.89 -6.30 -2.82
N GLN A 25 -2.93 -6.10 -3.71
CA GLN A 25 -1.74 -6.93 -3.83
C GLN A 25 -0.53 -6.28 -3.12
N TYR A 26 -0.78 -5.67 -1.95
CA TYR A 26 0.21 -4.93 -1.16
C TYR A 26 1.48 -5.73 -0.86
N MET A 27 1.37 -7.06 -0.75
CA MET A 27 2.47 -7.97 -0.46
C MET A 27 3.49 -8.11 -1.60
N TYR A 28 3.20 -7.54 -2.78
CA TYR A 28 4.14 -7.51 -3.90
C TYR A 28 4.84 -6.15 -4.07
N ASN A 29 4.36 -5.09 -3.40
CA ASN A 29 4.95 -3.75 -3.41
C ASN A 29 5.10 -3.18 -1.99
N THR A 30 5.74 -3.95 -1.10
CA THR A 30 5.86 -3.63 0.32
C THR A 30 6.58 -2.31 0.61
N ILE A 31 7.40 -1.81 -0.32
CA ILE A 31 8.15 -0.55 -0.15
C ILE A 31 7.25 0.69 0.01
N GLU A 32 6.02 0.67 -0.53
CA GLU A 32 5.06 1.77 -0.29
C GLU A 32 4.62 1.83 1.17
N ILE A 33 4.53 0.67 1.82
CA ILE A 33 4.00 0.53 3.18
C ILE A 33 5.13 0.61 4.19
N ASN A 34 6.30 0.04 3.91
CA ASN A 34 7.39 -0.04 4.87
C ASN A 34 8.75 0.26 4.21
N PRO A 35 9.39 1.40 4.54
CA PRO A 35 10.69 1.76 3.97
C PRO A 35 11.80 0.75 4.32
N ALA A 36 11.65 0.01 5.43
CA ALA A 36 12.63 -0.99 5.84
C ALA A 36 12.67 -2.21 4.90
N TYR A 37 11.70 -2.37 4.00
CA TYR A 37 11.69 -3.42 2.99
C TYR A 37 12.70 -3.19 1.85
N ALA A 38 13.15 -1.94 1.64
CA ALA A 38 14.04 -1.60 0.52
C ALA A 38 15.27 -2.53 0.49
N GLY A 39 15.54 -3.14 -0.66
CA GLY A 39 16.68 -4.05 -0.85
C GLY A 39 16.54 -5.45 -0.25
N SER A 40 15.47 -5.75 0.51
CA SER A 40 15.26 -7.08 1.15
C SER A 40 15.13 -8.24 0.15
N ARG A 41 14.78 -7.96 -1.11
CA ARG A 41 14.74 -8.96 -2.19
C ARG A 41 16.12 -9.47 -2.62
N GLY A 42 17.19 -8.76 -2.25
CA GLY A 42 18.57 -9.13 -2.61
C GLY A 42 18.94 -8.88 -4.08
N VAL A 43 18.04 -8.29 -4.86
CA VAL A 43 18.23 -7.95 -6.28
C VAL A 43 17.63 -6.57 -6.57
N LEU A 44 18.01 -5.98 -7.70
CA LEU A 44 17.29 -4.83 -8.23
C LEU A 44 15.91 -5.31 -8.71
N SER A 45 14.86 -4.77 -8.10
CA SER A 45 13.46 -5.04 -8.43
C SER A 45 12.81 -3.77 -8.93
N VAL A 46 12.16 -3.85 -10.09
CA VAL A 46 11.30 -2.82 -10.65
C VAL A 46 9.87 -3.31 -10.63
N PHE A 47 8.94 -2.46 -10.22
CA PHE A 47 7.52 -2.80 -10.07
C PHE A 47 6.66 -1.69 -10.67
N GLY A 48 5.66 -2.08 -11.44
CA GLY A 48 4.63 -1.19 -11.96
C GLY A 48 3.25 -1.75 -11.62
N LEU A 49 2.34 -0.90 -11.17
CA LEU A 49 0.96 -1.26 -10.84
C LEU A 49 0.01 -0.19 -11.36
N TYR A 50 -1.13 -0.64 -11.86
CA TYR A 50 -2.25 0.22 -12.22
C TYR A 50 -3.53 -0.35 -11.61
N ARG A 51 -4.31 0.53 -10.99
CA ARG A 51 -5.53 0.17 -10.29
C ARG A 51 -6.64 1.15 -10.65
N THR A 52 -7.81 0.60 -10.98
CA THR A 52 -9.05 1.37 -11.16
C THR A 52 -10.06 0.91 -10.14
N GLN A 53 -10.52 1.82 -9.28
CA GLN A 53 -11.49 1.51 -8.24
C GLN A 53 -12.91 1.80 -8.70
N TRP A 54 -13.86 1.03 -8.16
CA TRP A 54 -15.30 1.27 -8.30
C TRP A 54 -15.75 1.58 -9.73
N ILE A 55 -15.44 0.65 -10.65
CA ILE A 55 -15.77 0.81 -12.06
C ILE A 55 -17.27 1.09 -12.24
N GLY A 56 -17.58 2.15 -12.99
CA GLY A 56 -18.94 2.63 -13.22
C GLY A 56 -19.31 3.87 -12.40
N LEU A 57 -18.47 4.28 -11.45
CA LEU A 57 -18.61 5.58 -10.78
C LEU A 57 -17.77 6.66 -11.47
N ASP A 58 -18.41 7.77 -11.82
CA ASP A 58 -17.71 8.93 -12.36
C ASP A 58 -16.80 9.55 -11.30
N GLY A 59 -15.55 9.81 -11.69
CA GLY A 59 -14.53 10.34 -10.79
C GLY A 59 -13.98 9.34 -9.77
N ALA A 60 -14.19 8.04 -9.98
CA ALA A 60 -13.63 7.01 -9.11
C ALA A 60 -12.09 7.03 -9.10
N PRO A 61 -11.46 6.54 -8.01
CA PRO A 61 -10.01 6.52 -7.90
C PRO A 61 -9.32 5.71 -9.00
N GLU A 62 -8.30 6.31 -9.61
CA GLU A 62 -7.32 5.65 -10.47
C GLU A 62 -5.93 5.88 -9.89
N THR A 63 -5.22 4.79 -9.60
CA THR A 63 -3.89 4.85 -8.99
C THR A 63 -2.87 4.14 -9.88
N SER A 64 -1.78 4.84 -10.18
CA SER A 64 -0.61 4.28 -10.86
C SER A 64 0.58 4.30 -9.92
N THR A 65 1.32 3.20 -9.85
CA THR A 65 2.52 3.10 -9.03
C THR A 65 3.68 2.59 -9.86
N PHE A 66 4.82 3.24 -9.70
CA PHE A 66 6.11 2.75 -10.17
C PHE A 66 7.07 2.75 -9.01
N SER A 67 7.71 1.62 -8.73
CA SER A 67 8.73 1.53 -7.68
C SER A 67 9.95 0.76 -8.16
N LEU A 68 11.09 1.15 -7.61
CA LEU A 68 12.38 0.52 -7.84
C LEU A 68 13.05 0.35 -6.49
N ASN A 69 13.55 -0.83 -6.19
CA ASN A 69 14.37 -1.05 -4.99
C ASN A 69 15.53 -2.00 -5.27
N THR A 70 16.64 -1.80 -4.56
CA THR A 70 17.86 -2.59 -4.73
C THR A 70 18.66 -2.61 -3.45
N PRO A 71 19.32 -3.73 -3.12
CA PRO A 71 20.41 -3.70 -2.15
C PRO A 71 21.61 -2.95 -2.72
N LEU A 72 22.42 -2.33 -1.85
CA LEU A 72 23.72 -1.77 -2.21
C LEU A 72 24.78 -2.84 -2.01
N ASN A 73 25.44 -3.21 -3.11
CA ASN A 73 26.47 -4.24 -3.13
C ASN A 73 27.52 -4.04 -2.02
N ASN A 74 27.86 -5.13 -1.34
CA ASN A 74 28.86 -5.18 -0.25
C ASN A 74 28.52 -4.29 0.96
N SER A 75 27.25 -3.93 1.15
CA SER A 75 26.77 -3.21 2.33
C SER A 75 25.48 -3.83 2.83
N SER A 76 25.11 -3.49 4.07
CA SER A 76 23.79 -3.80 4.62
C SER A 76 22.72 -2.78 4.26
N LEU A 77 22.98 -1.90 3.28
CA LEU A 77 22.07 -0.83 2.90
C LEU A 77 21.16 -1.27 1.75
N GLY A 78 19.91 -0.84 1.78
CA GLY A 78 18.97 -0.92 0.68
C GLY A 78 18.51 0.47 0.26
N LEU A 79 18.31 0.67 -1.04
CA LEU A 79 17.72 1.88 -1.59
C LEU A 79 16.42 1.57 -2.29
N GLY A 80 15.51 2.53 -2.24
CA GLY A 80 14.22 2.47 -2.87
C GLY A 80 13.78 3.83 -3.38
N VAL A 81 13.07 3.84 -4.50
CA VAL A 81 12.40 5.03 -5.04
C VAL A 81 11.03 4.60 -5.52
N SER A 82 10.00 5.38 -5.19
CA SER A 82 8.67 5.17 -5.74
C SER A 82 8.01 6.45 -6.20
N LEU A 83 7.16 6.30 -7.20
CA LEU A 83 6.27 7.33 -7.72
C LEU A 83 4.85 6.75 -7.69
N VAL A 84 3.97 7.40 -6.94
CA VAL A 84 2.54 7.09 -6.92
C VAL A 84 1.81 8.29 -7.50
N ASN A 85 1.00 8.04 -8.52
CA ASN A 85 0.05 9.01 -9.05
C ASN A 85 -1.35 8.53 -8.67
N ASP A 86 -2.07 9.33 -7.88
CA ASP A 86 -3.44 9.03 -7.46
C ASP A 86 -4.39 10.11 -7.97
N LYS A 87 -5.40 9.70 -8.72
CA LYS A 87 -6.39 10.58 -9.31
C LYS A 87 -7.76 10.22 -8.75
N ILE A 88 -8.38 11.16 -8.05
CA ILE A 88 -9.70 10.98 -7.44
C ILE A 88 -10.55 12.19 -7.82
N GLY A 89 -11.58 11.98 -8.64
CA GLY A 89 -12.44 13.05 -9.17
C GLY A 89 -11.64 14.23 -9.75
N PRO A 90 -11.77 15.45 -9.17
CA PRO A 90 -11.05 16.65 -9.63
C PRO A 90 -9.61 16.75 -9.10
N THR A 91 -9.21 15.88 -8.17
CA THR A 91 -7.87 15.90 -7.55
C THR A 91 -6.90 14.98 -8.24
N ASN A 92 -5.64 15.39 -8.27
CA ASN A 92 -4.51 14.59 -8.72
C ASN A 92 -3.33 14.80 -7.76
N GLU A 93 -2.83 13.71 -7.18
CA GLU A 93 -1.72 13.72 -6.24
C GLU A 93 -0.55 12.89 -6.80
N ASN A 94 0.63 13.49 -6.85
CA ASN A 94 1.87 12.82 -7.25
C ASN A 94 2.81 12.74 -6.07
N THR A 95 3.02 11.54 -5.57
CA THR A 95 3.90 11.25 -4.44
C THR A 95 5.20 10.67 -4.95
N LEU A 96 6.29 11.41 -4.79
CA LEU A 96 7.65 10.90 -5.00
C LEU A 96 8.24 10.52 -3.64
N SER A 97 8.74 9.29 -3.52
CA SER A 97 9.38 8.80 -2.31
C SER A 97 10.77 8.26 -2.56
N ALA A 98 11.64 8.44 -1.58
CA ALA A 98 12.95 7.82 -1.49
C ALA A 98 13.08 7.09 -0.16
N ASP A 99 13.46 5.82 -0.22
CA ASP A 99 13.59 4.92 0.92
C ASP A 99 15.05 4.52 1.09
N LEU A 100 15.54 4.56 2.33
CA LEU A 100 16.84 4.03 2.72
C LEU A 100 16.63 3.04 3.86
N SER A 101 17.15 1.83 3.69
CA SER A 101 17.13 0.79 4.72
C SER A 101 18.53 0.40 5.16
N TYR A 102 18.66 -0.04 6.42
CA TYR A 102 19.86 -0.65 6.97
C TYR A 102 19.49 -1.96 7.67
N THR A 103 20.13 -3.05 7.25
CA THR A 103 19.81 -4.41 7.69
C THR A 103 20.85 -4.96 8.67
N VAL A 104 20.39 -5.48 9.80
CA VAL A 104 21.21 -6.12 10.82
C VAL A 104 20.86 -7.61 10.86
N PRO A 105 21.79 -8.52 10.54
CA PRO A 105 21.59 -9.95 10.74
C PRO A 105 21.45 -10.23 12.25
N THR A 106 20.28 -10.73 12.65
CA THR A 106 19.98 -11.08 14.05
C THR A 106 20.28 -12.55 14.35
N SER A 107 20.25 -13.41 13.32
CA SER A 107 20.70 -14.80 13.36
C SER A 107 21.10 -15.28 11.96
N GLU A 108 21.49 -16.55 11.79
CA GLU A 108 21.81 -17.12 10.48
C GLU A 108 20.63 -17.12 9.49
N SER A 109 19.40 -17.01 9.99
CA SER A 109 18.17 -17.11 9.18
C SER A 109 17.27 -15.88 9.28
N PHE A 110 17.61 -14.90 10.13
CA PHE A 110 16.77 -13.73 10.39
C PHE A 110 17.54 -12.43 10.30
N ASP A 111 16.95 -11.50 9.57
CA ASP A 111 17.44 -10.15 9.35
C ASP A 111 16.44 -9.13 9.92
N LEU A 112 16.95 -8.11 10.60
CA LEU A 112 16.18 -6.98 11.10
C LEU A 112 16.62 -5.71 10.36
N SER A 113 15.72 -5.17 9.56
CA SER A 113 15.92 -3.95 8.79
C SER A 113 15.24 -2.76 9.45
N PHE A 114 15.93 -1.63 9.45
CA PHE A 114 15.40 -0.32 9.82
C PHE A 114 15.35 0.54 8.57
N GLY A 115 14.28 1.28 8.37
CA GLY A 115 14.09 2.10 7.18
C GLY A 115 13.64 3.50 7.51
N ILE A 116 14.09 4.45 6.71
CA ILE A 116 13.60 5.83 6.67
C ILE A 116 13.07 6.13 5.28
N LYS A 117 12.02 6.95 5.23
CA LYS A 117 11.37 7.41 4.01
C LYS A 117 11.41 8.92 3.97
N ALA A 118 11.72 9.49 2.81
CA ALA A 118 11.48 10.89 2.51
C ALA A 118 10.47 10.96 1.37
N THR A 119 9.46 11.81 1.51
CA THR A 119 8.34 11.90 0.58
C THR A 119 8.11 13.34 0.17
N ALA A 120 7.74 13.55 -1.09
CA ALA A 120 7.32 14.82 -1.65
C ALA A 120 5.98 14.61 -2.36
N ASN A 121 4.90 15.12 -1.76
CA ASN A 121 3.56 15.05 -2.34
C ASN A 121 3.26 16.34 -3.10
N LEU A 122 2.94 16.23 -4.39
CA LEU A 122 2.51 17.32 -5.25
C LEU A 122 1.01 17.17 -5.48
N PHE A 123 0.22 18.03 -4.83
CA PHE A 123 -1.23 18.01 -4.92
C PHE A 123 -1.75 19.09 -5.86
N ASN A 124 -2.64 18.66 -6.77
CA ASN A 124 -3.32 19.53 -7.73
C ASN A 124 -4.84 19.32 -7.63
N LEU A 125 -5.60 20.41 -7.56
CA LEU A 125 -7.06 20.41 -7.59
C LEU A 125 -7.54 21.15 -8.84
N ASP A 126 -8.22 20.45 -9.74
CA ASP A 126 -8.83 21.05 -10.92
C ASP A 126 -10.23 21.60 -10.57
N VAL A 127 -10.26 22.89 -10.23
CA VAL A 127 -11.47 23.61 -9.84
C VAL A 127 -12.50 23.67 -10.99
N SER A 128 -12.08 23.55 -12.26
CA SER A 128 -13.00 23.59 -13.40
C SER A 128 -13.92 22.37 -13.49
N LYS A 129 -13.54 21.26 -12.84
CA LYS A 129 -14.34 20.02 -12.76
C LYS A 129 -15.32 20.02 -11.59
N LEU A 130 -15.29 21.04 -10.74
CA LEU A 130 -16.22 21.18 -9.62
C LEU A 130 -17.49 21.88 -10.13
N SER A 131 -18.64 21.25 -9.93
CA SER A 131 -19.93 21.85 -10.25
C SER A 131 -20.37 22.78 -9.11
N PHE A 132 -20.19 24.08 -9.29
CA PHE A 132 -20.62 25.08 -8.30
C PHE A 132 -21.88 25.83 -8.77
N GLU A 133 -22.76 26.17 -7.82
CA GLU A 133 -23.81 27.17 -8.06
C GLU A 133 -23.25 28.61 -8.12
N ASN A 134 -22.03 28.85 -7.62
CA ASN A 134 -21.39 30.16 -7.61
C ASN A 134 -19.87 30.03 -7.89
N GLN A 135 -19.44 30.41 -9.10
CA GLN A 135 -18.06 30.25 -9.58
C GLN A 135 -17.08 31.33 -9.05
N ASP A 136 -17.60 32.38 -8.39
CA ASP A 136 -16.82 33.53 -7.92
C ASP A 136 -16.49 33.49 -6.42
N ASP A 137 -16.68 32.36 -5.74
CA ASP A 137 -16.38 32.22 -4.31
C ASP A 137 -14.85 32.14 -4.08
N PRO A 138 -14.24 33.11 -3.34
CA PRO A 138 -12.81 33.13 -3.04
C PRO A 138 -12.30 31.91 -2.27
N GLN A 139 -13.19 31.07 -1.71
CA GLN A 139 -12.85 29.84 -1.00
C GLN A 139 -12.40 28.71 -1.94
N PHE A 140 -12.77 28.75 -3.23
CA PHE A 140 -12.42 27.73 -4.23
C PHE A 140 -11.37 28.26 -5.21
N GLN A 141 -10.22 28.67 -4.69
CA GLN A 141 -9.07 29.01 -5.53
C GLN A 141 -8.32 27.76 -5.98
N ASP A 142 -7.74 27.86 -7.17
CA ASP A 142 -6.95 26.82 -7.82
C ASP A 142 -5.78 26.37 -6.91
N LEU A 143 -5.91 25.20 -6.27
CA LEU A 143 -4.83 24.61 -5.47
C LEU A 143 -3.93 23.81 -6.39
N ASN A 144 -3.18 24.51 -7.21
CA ASN A 144 -2.24 23.92 -8.15
C ASN A 144 -0.83 23.82 -7.54
N ASN A 145 -0.22 22.63 -7.66
CA ASN A 145 1.16 22.34 -7.31
C ASN A 145 1.52 22.59 -5.83
N LYS A 146 0.63 22.26 -4.89
CA LYS A 146 0.97 22.34 -3.46
C LYS A 146 1.93 21.19 -3.12
N LEU A 147 3.21 21.53 -2.94
CA LEU A 147 4.24 20.60 -2.47
C LEU A 147 4.19 20.46 -0.95
N THR A 148 4.05 19.24 -0.46
CA THR A 148 4.11 18.94 0.98
C THR A 148 5.12 17.82 1.22
N PRO A 149 6.28 18.14 1.84
CA PRO A 149 7.26 17.12 2.18
C PRO A 149 6.79 16.31 3.39
N ASN A 150 7.21 15.05 3.44
CA ASN A 150 6.98 14.16 4.57
C ASN A 150 8.21 13.31 4.85
N ILE A 151 8.26 12.74 6.04
CA ILE A 151 9.25 11.75 6.43
C ILE A 151 8.54 10.57 7.10
N GLY A 152 9.12 9.39 6.95
CA GLY A 152 8.59 8.16 7.54
C GLY A 152 9.69 7.27 8.06
N ALA A 153 9.28 6.26 8.82
CA ALA A 153 10.17 5.22 9.30
C ALA A 153 9.48 3.87 9.37
N GLY A 154 10.28 2.81 9.37
CA GLY A 154 9.79 1.45 9.49
C GLY A 154 10.82 0.51 10.07
N ILE A 155 10.32 -0.60 10.60
CA ILE A 155 11.08 -1.75 11.06
C ILE A 155 10.53 -2.96 10.32
N TYR A 156 11.42 -3.82 9.83
CA TYR A 156 11.05 -5.02 9.09
C TYR A 156 11.94 -6.18 9.54
N TRP A 157 11.34 -7.17 10.20
CA TRP A 157 12.02 -8.37 10.65
C TRP A 157 11.60 -9.53 9.75
N HIS A 158 12.55 -10.18 9.09
CA HIS A 158 12.24 -11.18 8.08
C HIS A 158 13.24 -12.34 8.04
N SER A 159 12.77 -13.46 7.51
CA SER A 159 13.56 -14.62 7.12
C SER A 159 13.24 -14.99 5.67
N GLU A 160 13.60 -16.20 5.22
CA GLU A 160 13.17 -16.71 3.92
C GLU A 160 11.68 -17.09 3.88
N LYS A 161 11.05 -17.34 5.03
CA LYS A 161 9.66 -17.83 5.12
C LYS A 161 8.73 -16.91 5.89
N MET A 162 9.23 -16.03 6.74
CA MET A 162 8.41 -15.19 7.61
C MET A 162 8.79 -13.72 7.44
N TYR A 163 7.81 -12.84 7.60
CA TYR A 163 8.07 -11.42 7.81
C TYR A 163 7.10 -10.79 8.80
N LEU A 164 7.59 -9.78 9.51
CA LEU A 164 6.85 -8.91 10.40
C LEU A 164 7.33 -7.48 10.17
N GLY A 165 6.41 -6.53 10.05
CA GLY A 165 6.75 -5.14 9.77
C GLY A 165 5.87 -4.17 10.55
N LEU A 166 6.49 -3.09 11.01
CA LEU A 166 5.83 -1.93 11.60
C LEU A 166 6.32 -0.68 10.90
N SER A 167 5.43 0.21 10.51
CA SER A 167 5.85 1.43 9.82
C SER A 167 4.87 2.58 9.99
N VAL A 168 5.43 3.77 9.86
CA VAL A 168 4.72 5.05 9.72
C VAL A 168 5.34 5.74 8.51
N PRO A 169 4.75 5.61 7.31
CA PRO A 169 5.32 6.16 6.07
C PRO A 169 5.39 7.69 6.04
N ASN A 170 4.49 8.34 6.77
CA ASN A 170 4.29 9.78 6.80
C ASN A 170 4.02 10.22 8.26
N PHE A 171 4.96 10.95 8.88
CA PHE A 171 4.84 11.48 10.24
C PHE A 171 4.20 12.87 10.29
N ILE A 172 4.27 13.64 9.20
CA ILE A 172 3.81 15.02 9.18
C ILE A 172 2.36 15.05 8.72
N GLU A 173 1.45 15.46 9.62
CA GLU A 173 0.08 15.78 9.22
C GLU A 173 0.07 17.08 8.43
N THR A 174 -0.60 17.08 7.28
CA THR A 174 -0.78 18.29 6.50
C THR A 174 -2.24 18.65 6.43
N ASN A 175 -2.57 19.85 6.90
CA ASN A 175 -3.86 20.47 6.64
C ASN A 175 -3.76 21.27 5.34
N ARG A 176 -4.62 20.94 4.38
CA ARG A 176 -4.74 21.66 3.12
C ARG A 176 -6.05 22.44 3.18
N TYR A 177 -5.90 23.70 3.62
CA TYR A 177 -6.89 24.77 3.88
C TYR A 177 -7.09 25.02 5.39
N ASP A 178 -6.91 26.28 5.80
CA ASP A 178 -7.09 26.76 7.18
C ASP A 178 -7.76 28.13 7.10
N ASP A 179 -9.09 28.15 7.13
CA ASP A 179 -9.85 29.25 7.72
C ASP A 179 -11.17 28.69 8.31
N ASN A 180 -11.37 28.97 9.61
CA ASN A 180 -12.53 28.67 10.46
C ASN A 180 -13.38 27.42 10.17
N ASP A 181 -12.85 26.27 10.59
CA ASP A 181 -13.61 25.06 11.02
C ASP A 181 -13.94 23.99 9.95
N THR A 182 -13.48 24.12 8.70
CA THR A 182 -13.54 23.01 7.72
C THR A 182 -12.26 22.85 6.90
N ALA A 183 -11.46 21.83 7.24
CA ALA A 183 -10.36 21.39 6.38
C ALA A 183 -10.93 20.58 5.21
N ILE A 184 -10.66 21.02 3.97
CA ILE A 184 -11.12 20.31 2.76
C ILE A 184 -10.29 19.02 2.57
N PHE A 185 -9.01 19.04 2.94
CA PHE A 185 -8.12 17.88 2.84
C PHE A 185 -7.15 17.81 4.03
N LYS A 186 -7.19 16.71 4.79
CA LYS A 186 -6.28 16.46 5.92
C LYS A 186 -5.56 15.12 5.72
N GLU A 187 -4.24 15.19 5.52
CA GLU A 187 -3.37 14.01 5.58
C GLU A 187 -3.10 13.69 7.05
N LYS A 188 -3.46 12.48 7.48
CA LYS A 188 -3.26 12.00 8.85
C LYS A 188 -2.15 10.96 8.92
N ILE A 189 -1.59 10.79 10.11
CA ILE A 189 -0.58 9.76 10.36
C ILE A 189 -1.22 8.36 10.20
N ASN A 190 -0.63 7.54 9.33
CA ASN A 190 -1.02 6.16 9.10
C ASN A 190 -0.03 5.21 9.78
N TYR A 191 -0.50 4.41 10.73
CA TYR A 191 0.28 3.33 11.34
C TYR A 191 -0.01 2.01 10.64
N TYR A 192 1.04 1.33 10.17
CA TYR A 192 0.93 0.04 9.52
C TYR A 192 1.58 -1.06 10.35
N PHE A 193 0.89 -2.20 10.42
CA PHE A 193 1.44 -3.47 10.87
C PHE A 193 1.22 -4.50 9.78
N MET A 194 2.25 -5.27 9.43
CA MET A 194 2.13 -6.35 8.45
C MET A 194 2.80 -7.62 8.94
N ALA A 195 2.23 -8.75 8.56
CA ALA A 195 2.74 -10.06 8.90
C ALA A 195 2.47 -11.06 7.77
N GLY A 196 3.32 -12.07 7.66
CA GLY A 196 3.07 -13.20 6.76
C GLY A 196 4.05 -14.35 6.99
N TYR A 197 3.62 -15.54 6.56
CA TYR A 197 4.42 -16.76 6.66
C TYR A 197 4.20 -17.62 5.42
N VAL A 198 5.22 -18.35 4.96
CA VAL A 198 5.15 -19.26 3.82
C VAL A 198 5.25 -20.70 4.33
N PHE A 199 4.14 -21.42 4.25
CA PHE A 199 4.06 -22.85 4.53
C PHE A 199 4.34 -23.66 3.26
N ASN A 200 5.25 -24.62 3.33
CA ASN A 200 5.39 -25.64 2.28
C ASN A 200 4.42 -26.77 2.62
N LEU A 201 3.41 -26.98 1.79
CA LEU A 201 2.33 -27.95 2.05
C LEU A 201 2.71 -29.38 1.65
N ASP A 202 3.72 -29.53 0.79
CA ASP A 202 4.25 -30.80 0.34
C ASP A 202 5.77 -30.88 0.54
N HIS A 203 6.29 -32.10 0.61
CA HIS A 203 7.73 -32.36 0.81
C HIS A 203 8.59 -31.91 -0.38
N LEU A 204 8.02 -31.80 -1.58
CA LEU A 204 8.72 -31.41 -2.80
C LEU A 204 8.62 -29.90 -3.07
N GLU A 205 7.97 -29.16 -2.17
CA GLU A 205 7.73 -27.71 -2.23
C GLU A 205 7.02 -27.22 -3.50
N TYR A 206 6.25 -28.09 -4.16
CA TYR A 206 5.43 -27.71 -5.31
C TYR A 206 4.22 -26.87 -4.93
N ILE A 207 3.75 -26.94 -3.68
CA ILE A 207 2.59 -26.20 -3.18
C ILE A 207 3.01 -25.41 -1.95
N LYS A 208 2.97 -24.09 -2.08
CA LYS A 208 3.27 -23.15 -0.98
C LYS A 208 2.01 -22.36 -0.63
N PHE A 209 1.72 -22.22 0.66
CA PHE A 209 0.62 -21.40 1.16
C PHE A 209 1.16 -20.22 1.95
N LYS A 210 0.73 -19.00 1.58
CA LYS A 210 1.10 -17.76 2.24
C LYS A 210 -0.13 -17.03 2.77
N PRO A 211 -0.47 -17.21 4.06
CA PRO A 211 -1.31 -16.25 4.75
C PRO A 211 -0.54 -14.95 4.99
N ALA A 212 -1.21 -13.83 4.79
CA ALA A 212 -0.69 -12.51 5.11
C ALA A 212 -1.77 -11.65 5.77
N LEU A 213 -1.30 -10.70 6.57
CA LEU A 213 -2.10 -9.74 7.31
C LEU A 213 -1.51 -8.34 7.08
N LEU A 214 -2.38 -7.36 6.88
CA LEU A 214 -2.04 -5.95 6.91
C LEU A 214 -3.08 -5.22 7.77
N THR A 215 -2.62 -4.48 8.76
CA THR A 215 -3.45 -3.62 9.59
C THR A 215 -3.03 -2.19 9.36
N LYS A 216 -4.00 -1.31 9.07
CA LYS A 216 -3.84 0.13 8.96
C LYS A 216 -4.67 0.81 10.04
N MET A 217 -4.03 1.66 10.84
CA MET A 217 -4.66 2.42 11.90
C MET A 217 -4.41 3.91 11.69
N VAL A 218 -5.48 4.70 11.79
CA VAL A 218 -5.46 6.16 11.61
C VAL A 218 -6.30 6.77 12.72
N GLU A 219 -5.81 7.82 13.36
CA GLU A 219 -6.54 8.45 14.44
C GLU A 219 -7.88 9.04 13.94
N GLY A 220 -8.98 8.62 14.57
CA GLY A 220 -10.33 9.07 14.21
C GLY A 220 -10.96 8.37 12.99
N ALA A 221 -10.32 7.33 12.43
CA ALA A 221 -10.92 6.48 11.41
C ALA A 221 -11.15 5.06 11.94
N PRO A 222 -12.12 4.29 11.37
CA PRO A 222 -12.26 2.87 11.67
C PRO A 222 -10.98 2.10 11.37
N LEU A 223 -10.66 1.12 12.22
CA LEU A 223 -9.54 0.21 12.01
C LEU A 223 -9.72 -0.57 10.70
N GLN A 224 -8.68 -0.65 9.88
CA GLN A 224 -8.67 -1.44 8.66
C GLN A 224 -7.76 -2.65 8.81
N ILE A 225 -8.31 -3.83 8.51
CA ILE A 225 -7.61 -5.11 8.56
C ILE A 225 -7.82 -5.82 7.23
N ASP A 226 -6.73 -6.19 6.57
CA ASP A 226 -6.71 -7.01 5.36
C ASP A 226 -6.06 -8.35 5.69
N VAL A 227 -6.78 -9.44 5.42
CA VAL A 227 -6.28 -10.80 5.56
C VAL A 227 -6.32 -11.46 4.20
N SER A 228 -5.19 -12.02 3.76
CA SER A 228 -5.10 -12.74 2.50
C SER A 228 -4.51 -14.14 2.68
N GLY A 229 -4.91 -15.05 1.80
CA GLY A 229 -4.36 -16.39 1.69
C GLY A 229 -4.02 -16.68 0.23
N ASN A 230 -2.75 -16.93 -0.05
CA ASN A 230 -2.24 -17.17 -1.40
C ASN A 230 -1.63 -18.56 -1.52
N PHE A 231 -2.04 -19.33 -2.52
CA PHE A 231 -1.45 -20.61 -2.89
C PHE A 231 -0.59 -20.44 -4.12
N MET A 232 0.67 -20.86 -4.03
CA MET A 232 1.63 -20.91 -5.13
C MET A 232 1.87 -22.36 -5.54
N PHE A 233 1.79 -22.61 -6.84
CA PHE A 233 2.00 -23.90 -7.47
C PHE A 233 3.24 -23.85 -8.37
N ASN A 234 4.18 -24.77 -8.15
CA ASN A 234 5.40 -24.98 -8.94
C ASN A 234 6.25 -23.71 -9.12
N ASP A 235 6.27 -22.81 -8.12
CA ASP A 235 6.92 -21.50 -8.19
C ASP A 235 6.52 -20.65 -9.41
N LYS A 236 5.35 -20.92 -9.98
CA LYS A 236 4.88 -20.31 -11.22
C LYS A 236 3.52 -19.67 -11.11
N PHE A 237 2.53 -20.41 -10.65
CA PHE A 237 1.15 -19.96 -10.65
C PHE A 237 0.71 -19.65 -9.24
N VAL A 238 0.11 -18.48 -9.03
CA VAL A 238 -0.41 -18.06 -7.73
C VAL A 238 -1.89 -17.79 -7.86
N VAL A 239 -2.68 -18.27 -6.90
CA VAL A 239 -4.07 -17.87 -6.71
C VAL A 239 -4.27 -17.53 -5.26
N GLY A 240 -5.05 -16.49 -5.00
CA GLY A 240 -5.30 -16.04 -3.65
C GLY A 240 -6.69 -15.45 -3.48
N LEU A 241 -7.11 -15.43 -2.23
CA LEU A 241 -8.27 -14.70 -1.79
C LEU A 241 -7.83 -13.71 -0.70
N ALA A 242 -8.47 -12.56 -0.64
CA ALA A 242 -8.32 -11.62 0.45
C ALA A 242 -9.67 -11.14 0.96
N TYR A 243 -9.70 -10.75 2.22
CA TYR A 243 -10.82 -10.11 2.86
C TYR A 243 -10.33 -8.87 3.59
N ARG A 244 -10.82 -7.72 3.14
CA ARG A 244 -10.59 -6.44 3.79
C ARG A 244 -11.83 -6.10 4.62
N TRP A 245 -11.62 -6.06 5.93
CA TRP A 245 -12.67 -5.84 6.90
C TRP A 245 -13.49 -4.59 6.57
N SER A 246 -14.81 -4.75 6.47
CA SER A 246 -15.77 -3.69 6.15
C SER A 246 -15.49 -2.93 4.85
N ALA A 247 -14.78 -3.55 3.90
CA ALA A 247 -14.47 -2.95 2.61
C ALA A 247 -14.76 -3.94 1.47
N SER A 248 -13.96 -4.99 1.29
CA SER A 248 -14.03 -5.83 0.09
C SER A 248 -13.65 -7.29 0.33
N VAL A 249 -14.10 -8.14 -0.60
CA VAL A 249 -13.56 -9.49 -0.83
C VAL A 249 -12.82 -9.46 -2.15
N SER A 250 -11.60 -10.00 -2.18
CA SER A 250 -10.76 -9.96 -3.37
C SER A 250 -10.38 -11.35 -3.84
N ALA A 251 -10.31 -11.51 -5.15
CA ALA A 251 -9.69 -12.66 -5.79
C ALA A 251 -8.44 -12.18 -6.55
N MET A 252 -7.35 -12.93 -6.45
CA MET A 252 -6.10 -12.60 -7.12
C MET A 252 -5.50 -13.82 -7.82
N ALA A 253 -4.85 -13.56 -8.93
CA ALA A 253 -4.10 -14.55 -9.69
C ALA A 253 -2.77 -13.94 -10.15
N GLY A 254 -1.71 -14.73 -10.13
CA GLY A 254 -0.39 -14.30 -10.56
C GLY A 254 0.37 -15.39 -11.30
N PHE A 255 1.31 -14.97 -12.13
CA PHE A 255 2.09 -15.87 -12.97
C PHE A 255 3.55 -15.41 -13.11
N GLN A 256 4.46 -16.31 -12.80
CA GLN A 256 5.90 -16.15 -13.01
C GLN A 256 6.22 -16.51 -14.47
N VAL A 257 6.25 -15.50 -15.33
CA VAL A 257 6.49 -15.67 -16.78
C VAL A 257 7.93 -16.10 -17.06
N SER A 258 8.88 -15.56 -16.31
CA SER A 258 10.29 -15.92 -16.37
C SER A 258 10.91 -15.83 -14.98
N LYS A 259 12.18 -16.21 -14.77
CA LYS A 259 12.82 -16.07 -13.45
C LYS A 259 12.74 -14.65 -12.89
N GLY A 260 12.77 -13.63 -13.76
CA GLY A 260 12.72 -12.22 -13.36
C GLY A 260 11.37 -11.54 -13.52
N MET A 261 10.46 -12.09 -14.33
CA MET A 261 9.20 -11.42 -14.64
C MET A 261 8.02 -12.09 -13.95
N TYR A 262 7.29 -11.32 -13.15
CA TYR A 262 6.08 -11.76 -12.46
C TYR A 262 4.93 -10.79 -12.73
N ILE A 263 3.77 -11.34 -13.10
CA ILE A 263 2.56 -10.57 -13.41
C ILE A 263 1.48 -10.98 -12.42
N GLY A 264 0.71 -10.01 -11.93
CA GLY A 264 -0.43 -10.26 -11.06
C GLY A 264 -1.64 -9.46 -11.48
N TYR A 265 -2.80 -10.05 -11.23
CA TYR A 265 -4.09 -9.42 -11.41
C TYR A 265 -4.97 -9.70 -10.19
N GLY A 266 -5.62 -8.65 -9.69
CA GLY A 266 -6.56 -8.68 -8.59
C GLY A 266 -7.90 -8.07 -9.00
N TYR A 267 -8.97 -8.67 -8.50
CA TYR A 267 -10.31 -8.12 -8.56
C TYR A 267 -10.87 -7.99 -7.15
N ASP A 268 -11.35 -6.80 -6.81
CA ASP A 268 -12.04 -6.53 -5.54
C ASP A 268 -13.54 -6.39 -5.78
N HIS A 269 -14.29 -7.19 -5.05
CA HIS A 269 -15.73 -7.03 -4.91
C HIS A 269 -16.05 -6.28 -3.63
N GLU A 270 -16.71 -5.13 -3.75
CA GLU A 270 -17.11 -4.33 -2.60
C GLU A 270 -18.17 -5.06 -1.75
N THR A 271 -18.00 -5.02 -0.42
CA THR A 271 -18.96 -5.56 0.56
C THR A 271 -19.80 -4.46 1.21
N THR A 272 -19.47 -3.21 0.93
CA THR A 272 -20.15 -2.03 1.45
C THR A 272 -21.39 -1.68 0.62
N ASN A 273 -22.18 -0.69 1.06
CA ASN A 273 -23.32 -0.18 0.31
C ASN A 273 -22.93 0.36 -1.09
N LEU A 274 -21.64 0.66 -1.32
CA LEU A 274 -21.13 1.08 -2.62
C LEU A 274 -21.27 -0.01 -3.69
N GLN A 275 -21.34 -1.29 -3.31
CA GLN A 275 -21.52 -2.42 -4.23
C GLN A 275 -22.68 -2.23 -5.21
N LYS A 276 -23.74 -1.50 -4.82
CA LYS A 276 -24.92 -1.27 -5.67
C LYS A 276 -24.68 -0.31 -6.83
N TYR A 277 -23.57 0.43 -6.79
CA TYR A 277 -23.29 1.53 -7.70
C TYR A 277 -21.98 1.34 -8.50
N ASN A 278 -21.27 0.24 -8.28
CA ASN A 278 -20.05 -0.07 -9.01
C ASN A 278 -19.92 -1.57 -9.31
N SER A 279 -19.04 -1.91 -10.26
CA SER A 279 -18.81 -3.28 -10.72
C SER A 279 -17.54 -3.92 -10.11
N GLY A 280 -17.00 -3.33 -9.04
CA GLY A 280 -15.76 -3.75 -8.38
C GLY A 280 -14.55 -2.90 -8.77
N SER A 281 -13.39 -3.32 -8.30
CA SER A 281 -12.10 -2.69 -8.59
C SER A 281 -11.14 -3.68 -9.24
N HIS A 282 -10.30 -3.20 -10.15
CA HIS A 282 -9.35 -4.01 -10.90
C HIS A 282 -7.93 -3.52 -10.62
N GLU A 283 -7.01 -4.44 -10.43
CA GLU A 283 -5.60 -4.12 -10.16
C GLU A 283 -4.70 -5.05 -10.97
N ILE A 284 -3.79 -4.48 -11.74
CA ILE A 284 -2.79 -5.21 -12.49
C ILE A 284 -1.41 -4.72 -12.10
N PHE A 285 -0.46 -5.64 -11.96
CA PHE A 285 0.93 -5.26 -11.76
C PHE A 285 1.88 -6.14 -12.58
N LEU A 286 3.08 -5.59 -12.76
CA LEU A 286 4.22 -6.23 -13.39
C LEU A 286 5.46 -5.97 -12.54
N ARG A 287 6.18 -7.04 -12.18
CA ARG A 287 7.46 -6.98 -11.47
C ARG A 287 8.57 -7.56 -12.33
N PHE A 288 9.70 -6.88 -12.34
CA PHE A 288 10.95 -7.31 -12.96
C PHE A 288 12.10 -7.32 -11.95
N ASP A 289 12.61 -8.51 -11.65
CA ASP A 289 13.79 -8.75 -10.83
C ASP A 289 15.02 -8.95 -11.74
N PHE A 290 16.05 -8.12 -11.55
CA PHE A 290 17.32 -8.19 -12.28
C PHE A 290 18.36 -8.97 -11.46
N PHE A 291 18.60 -10.23 -11.82
CA PHE A 291 19.62 -11.06 -11.18
C PHE A 291 21.01 -10.73 -11.73
N ARG A 292 21.86 -10.07 -10.93
CA ARG A 292 23.31 -9.98 -11.21
C ARG A 292 24.03 -11.12 -10.50
N ASN A 293 24.72 -11.95 -11.30
CA ASN A 293 25.56 -13.10 -10.91
C ASN A 293 24.90 -14.14 -9.98
N ALA A 294 24.64 -15.31 -10.58
CA ALA A 294 24.17 -16.52 -9.93
C ALA A 294 25.01 -16.87 -8.69
N GLY A 295 24.36 -16.99 -7.53
CA GLY A 295 25.03 -17.51 -6.34
C GLY A 295 24.16 -17.69 -5.10
N LYS A 296 23.09 -16.90 -4.89
CA LYS A 296 22.36 -16.94 -3.60
C LYS A 296 20.84 -16.85 -3.63
N LEU A 297 20.18 -16.82 -4.79
CA LEU A 297 18.73 -16.92 -4.88
C LEU A 297 18.36 -18.17 -5.69
N THR A 298 18.16 -19.28 -4.98
CA THR A 298 17.75 -20.57 -5.56
C THR A 298 16.25 -20.65 -5.81
N SER A 299 15.43 -19.76 -5.21
CA SER A 299 13.98 -19.67 -5.41
C SER A 299 13.53 -18.20 -5.43
N PRO A 300 12.55 -17.82 -6.28
CA PRO A 300 11.85 -16.55 -6.13
C PRO A 300 11.28 -16.46 -4.71
N ARG A 301 11.54 -15.36 -4.01
CA ARG A 301 10.89 -15.09 -2.71
C ARG A 301 9.42 -14.79 -2.97
N PHE A 302 8.55 -15.46 -2.20
CA PHE A 302 7.10 -15.29 -2.31
C PHE A 302 6.60 -14.02 -1.60
N PHE A 303 7.51 -13.16 -1.15
CA PHE A 303 7.30 -11.81 -0.64
C PHE A 303 8.57 -10.96 -0.90
#